data_AF-A0A9N8D8V2-F1
#
_entry.id   AF-A0A9N8D8V2-F1
#
_cell.length_a   1.000
_cell.length_b   1.000
_cell.length_c   1.000
_cell.angle_alpha   90.00
_cell.angle_beta   90.00
_cell.angle_gamma   90.00
#
_symmetry.space_group_name_H-M   'P 1'
#
loop_
_entity.id
_entity.type
_entity.pdbx_description
1 polymer ?
#
loop_
_entity_poly.entity_id
_entity_poly.type
_entity_poly.pdbx_seq_one_letter_code
_entity_poly.pdbx_strand_id
1 'polypeptide(L)'
;MSSRSSTKALESVLNFIKGGNLQPGSKPGFAHGLNLSYNQIAKERLSLSDNRKVLTYRYSLNDHQVPKATAGLFSALMDECSTNAIFASGMPSPPGVSLQMQTELLQPLDNVQEFDIINIVTKLGRTISHTRTDFVCTKTQQTLAFSSHVKYMPIGNIVMDWVFTKPWLFKCFETWFIQRKGNPQVYDDKHLYNDVIAGHMEPVNVGRAHFHITREHTNPFGAMHGGCHAMVMEHVGTAFAQAELSATTSAVTLEAMQIDYLAAAKGSVDVVCESIGTILDSSSRPTIIHVRVKIQKGDRILSEGKLSLLKFWHADSSERKAPDHDDVCNVIASVGSISVLQWAHEQGFPWDDIICMFAAEGGHLETLKWLHKNGCEWDECTCFGAAIYGHLETLKWAHENGCPSWDAETCSAAAGEGHFEVLKWLHENGAPWDEDTCFAAADRGQFEILKWAHENGCPWDSRVCLEAARKGHFEVLKWLHENGAPWDEETCTAACGNGHFEILKLLHENGCPWDAFSCSGAAYCGHFGMLKWAHQNGCPWDEHTCNNAASDGNLEMLQWAHENGCPWDEDTCWAAAGEGHLETLKWLRENGCPWDGDTLTAASDGGHLECLKWARENGCPE
;
A
#
# COMPACT_ATOMS: atom_id res chain seq x y z
N MET A 1 -11.52 19.54 17.39
CA MET A 1 -12.02 20.10 16.10
C MET A 1 -11.54 19.32 14.86
N SER A 2 -11.27 18.02 14.99
CA SER A 2 -10.41 17.25 14.05
C SER A 2 -11.11 16.15 13.24
N SER A 3 -12.23 15.57 13.71
CA SER A 3 -12.88 14.41 13.06
C SER A 3 -13.68 14.73 11.77
N ARG A 4 -14.00 16.01 11.52
CA ARG A 4 -14.75 16.46 10.33
C ARG A 4 -13.90 16.80 9.10
N SER A 5 -12.56 16.78 9.20
CA SER A 5 -11.67 17.08 8.07
C SER A 5 -11.25 15.82 7.30
N SER A 6 -10.99 14.71 7.99
CA SER A 6 -10.59 13.43 7.38
C SER A 6 -11.73 12.80 6.58
N THR A 7 -12.93 12.71 7.15
CA THR A 7 -14.14 12.25 6.45
C THR A 7 -14.49 13.14 5.28
N LYS A 8 -14.45 14.48 5.41
CA LYS A 8 -14.68 15.39 4.27
C LYS A 8 -13.58 15.34 3.20
N ALA A 9 -12.34 15.05 3.57
CA ALA A 9 -11.26 14.83 2.60
C ALA A 9 -11.48 13.51 1.87
N LEU A 10 -11.80 12.42 2.57
CA LEU A 10 -12.12 11.12 1.98
C LEU A 10 -13.38 11.20 1.10
N GLU A 11 -14.44 11.88 1.54
CA GLU A 11 -15.65 12.14 0.76
C GLU A 11 -15.40 13.09 -0.41
N SER A 12 -14.54 14.11 -0.27
CA SER A 12 -14.20 14.99 -1.40
C SER A 12 -13.34 14.26 -2.43
N VAL A 13 -12.42 13.39 -2.01
CA VAL A 13 -11.67 12.48 -2.90
C VAL A 13 -12.61 11.45 -3.52
N LEU A 14 -13.50 10.82 -2.76
CA LEU A 14 -14.48 9.87 -3.27
C LEU A 14 -15.53 10.54 -4.17
N ASN A 15 -15.91 11.80 -3.95
CA ASN A 15 -16.83 12.55 -4.82
C ASN A 15 -16.12 13.13 -6.04
N PHE A 16 -14.83 13.46 -5.94
CA PHE A 16 -13.97 13.74 -7.10
C PHE A 16 -13.81 12.49 -8.00
N ILE A 17 -13.77 11.29 -7.40
CA ILE A 17 -13.69 10.02 -8.13
C ILE A 17 -15.06 9.48 -8.59
N LYS A 18 -16.16 9.75 -7.85
CA LYS A 18 -17.53 9.34 -8.21
C LYS A 18 -18.23 10.32 -9.17
N GLY A 19 -17.86 11.60 -9.11
CA GLY A 19 -18.36 12.65 -10.00
C GLY A 19 -17.71 12.53 -11.37
N GLY A 20 -18.19 11.57 -12.18
CA GLY A 20 -17.71 11.26 -13.53
C GLY A 20 -17.87 12.39 -14.55
N ASN A 21 -17.08 13.44 -14.37
CA ASN A 21 -16.76 14.50 -15.32
C ASN A 21 -15.44 15.13 -14.85
N LEU A 22 -14.32 14.67 -15.39
CA LEU A 22 -13.10 15.48 -15.44
C LEU A 22 -13.51 16.82 -16.07
N GLN A 23 -13.37 17.92 -15.34
CA GLN A 23 -13.89 19.20 -15.81
C GLN A 23 -13.24 19.59 -17.14
N PRO A 24 -13.97 20.23 -18.07
CA PRO A 24 -13.37 20.81 -19.25
C PRO A 24 -12.37 21.89 -18.83
N GLY A 25 -11.08 21.51 -18.79
CA GLY A 25 -9.99 22.36 -18.30
C GLY A 25 -8.90 21.64 -17.51
N SER A 26 -9.15 20.48 -16.88
CA SER A 26 -8.03 19.65 -16.38
C SER A 26 -7.28 19.09 -17.59
N LYS A 27 -6.02 19.48 -17.79
CA LYS A 27 -5.23 19.02 -18.94
C LYS A 27 -5.21 17.48 -19.00
N PRO A 28 -5.35 16.87 -20.19
CA PRO A 28 -5.58 15.44 -20.27
C PRO A 28 -4.37 14.62 -19.84
N GLY A 29 -4.61 13.48 -19.18
CA GLY A 29 -3.63 12.41 -19.07
C GLY A 29 -3.43 11.73 -20.42
N PHE A 30 -2.31 11.02 -20.59
CA PHE A 30 -1.93 10.43 -21.88
C PHE A 30 -2.95 9.42 -22.43
N ALA A 31 -3.75 8.78 -21.58
CA ALA A 31 -4.89 7.96 -22.01
C ALA A 31 -5.86 8.73 -22.95
N HIS A 32 -6.07 10.03 -22.72
CA HIS A 32 -6.89 10.86 -23.60
C HIS A 32 -6.28 11.03 -25.01
N GLY A 33 -4.96 11.21 -25.10
CA GLY A 33 -4.23 11.38 -26.37
C GLY A 33 -4.16 10.11 -27.22
N LEU A 34 -4.28 8.93 -26.58
CA LEU A 34 -4.46 7.63 -27.24
C LEU A 34 -5.93 7.32 -27.61
N ASN A 35 -6.86 8.29 -27.48
CA ASN A 35 -8.31 8.09 -27.59
C ASN A 35 -8.87 7.00 -26.64
N LEU A 36 -8.16 6.64 -25.57
CA LEU A 36 -8.68 5.80 -24.49
C LEU A 36 -9.70 6.64 -23.73
N SER A 37 -10.97 6.53 -24.12
CA SER A 37 -12.03 7.28 -23.48
C SER A 37 -12.14 6.80 -22.03
N TYR A 38 -11.96 7.67 -21.04
CA TYR A 38 -12.16 7.29 -19.63
C TYR A 38 -13.57 6.73 -19.33
N ASN A 39 -14.54 6.94 -20.23
CA ASN A 39 -15.85 6.29 -20.21
C ASN A 39 -15.81 4.77 -20.47
N GLN A 40 -14.68 4.23 -20.95
CA GLN A 40 -14.40 2.80 -21.13
C GLN A 40 -13.73 2.17 -19.89
N ILE A 41 -13.37 2.99 -18.89
CA ILE A 41 -12.78 2.53 -17.62
C ILE A 41 -13.87 2.47 -16.56
N ALA A 42 -14.45 1.29 -16.34
CA ALA A 42 -15.41 1.10 -15.26
C ALA A 42 -14.65 0.88 -13.93
N LYS A 43 -14.91 1.73 -12.93
CA LYS A 43 -14.36 1.56 -11.58
C LYS A 43 -15.36 0.78 -10.72
N GLU A 44 -15.01 -0.47 -10.41
CA GLU A 44 -15.95 -1.40 -9.78
C GLU A 44 -15.70 -1.64 -8.28
N ARG A 45 -14.44 -1.62 -7.82
CA ARG A 45 -14.11 -1.91 -6.42
C ARG A 45 -12.88 -1.17 -5.91
N LEU A 46 -12.97 -0.70 -4.66
CA LEU A 46 -11.83 -0.34 -3.82
C LEU A 46 -12.04 -1.06 -2.49
N SER A 47 -11.13 -1.96 -2.15
CA SER A 47 -11.15 -2.72 -0.90
C SER A 47 -9.95 -2.34 -0.02
N LEU A 48 -10.16 -2.45 1.29
CA LEU A 48 -9.17 -2.19 2.32
C LEU A 48 -8.91 -3.52 3.03
N SER A 49 -7.66 -3.97 3.03
CA SER A 49 -7.21 -5.19 3.72
C SER A 49 -5.73 -5.01 4.10
N ASP A 50 -5.42 -5.08 5.39
CA ASP A 50 -4.07 -5.33 5.94
C ASP A 50 -2.95 -4.50 5.31
N ASN A 51 -3.04 -3.17 5.49
CA ASN A 51 -2.13 -2.13 5.00
C ASN A 51 -1.92 -2.04 3.47
N ARG A 52 -2.30 -3.05 2.69
CA ARG A 52 -2.30 -3.03 1.23
C ARG A 52 -3.63 -2.47 0.73
N LYS A 53 -3.59 -1.67 -0.34
CA LYS A 53 -4.82 -1.08 -0.91
C LYS A 53 -5.02 -1.57 -2.33
N VAL A 54 -6.14 -2.26 -2.54
CA VAL A 54 -6.49 -2.88 -3.81
C VAL A 54 -7.51 -2.01 -4.54
N LEU A 55 -7.17 -1.63 -5.77
CA LEU A 55 -8.02 -0.82 -6.63
C LEU A 55 -8.12 -1.46 -8.03
N THR A 56 -9.33 -1.92 -8.35
CA THR A 56 -9.64 -2.57 -9.62
C THR A 56 -10.34 -1.61 -10.58
N TYR A 57 -9.83 -1.56 -11.80
CA TYR A 57 -10.43 -0.91 -12.95
C TYR A 57 -10.76 -1.97 -14.01
N ARG A 58 -11.85 -1.83 -14.76
CA ARG A 58 -12.12 -2.65 -15.96
C ARG A 58 -11.91 -1.81 -17.20
N TYR A 59 -11.17 -2.33 -18.18
CA TYR A 59 -10.84 -1.66 -19.43
C TYR A 59 -11.35 -2.45 -20.65
N SER A 60 -12.13 -1.80 -21.53
CA SER A 60 -12.62 -2.37 -22.79
C SER A 60 -11.98 -1.73 -24.03
N LEU A 61 -11.37 -2.54 -24.89
CA LEU A 61 -10.77 -2.18 -26.16
C LEU A 61 -11.85 -2.09 -27.25
N ASN A 62 -12.49 -0.93 -27.38
CA ASN A 62 -13.53 -0.70 -28.39
C ASN A 62 -12.96 -0.25 -29.75
N ASP A 63 -13.79 -0.40 -30.79
CA ASP A 63 -13.37 -0.62 -32.17
C ASP A 63 -12.56 0.51 -32.86
N HIS A 64 -11.65 0.07 -33.75
CA HIS A 64 -10.92 0.82 -34.79
C HIS A 64 -10.07 2.07 -34.43
N GLN A 65 -10.12 2.64 -33.21
CA GLN A 65 -9.30 3.83 -32.86
C GLN A 65 -8.26 3.61 -31.75
N VAL A 66 -8.32 2.50 -31.03
CA VAL A 66 -7.37 2.17 -29.95
C VAL A 66 -6.29 1.22 -30.51
N PRO A 67 -4.99 1.39 -30.19
CA PRO A 67 -3.96 0.43 -30.58
C PRO A 67 -4.25 -0.97 -30.04
N LYS A 68 -3.68 -2.00 -30.69
CA LYS A 68 -3.66 -3.36 -30.14
C LYS A 68 -3.07 -3.35 -28.73
N ALA A 69 -3.46 -4.30 -27.88
CA ALA A 69 -2.82 -4.47 -26.59
C ALA A 69 -1.32 -4.78 -26.78
N THR A 70 -0.45 -3.96 -26.20
CA THR A 70 1.02 -4.09 -26.20
C THR A 70 1.57 -3.88 -24.78
N ALA A 71 2.82 -4.28 -24.55
CA ALA A 71 3.55 -3.93 -23.33
C ALA A 71 3.64 -2.41 -23.12
N GLY A 72 3.68 -1.61 -24.18
CA GLY A 72 3.63 -0.14 -24.12
C GLY A 72 2.29 0.38 -23.60
N LEU A 73 1.17 -0.14 -24.14
CA LEU A 73 -0.18 0.20 -23.66
C LEU A 73 -0.37 -0.16 -22.18
N PHE A 74 0.04 -1.36 -21.78
CA PHE A 74 -0.05 -1.78 -20.37
C PHE A 74 0.86 -0.95 -19.45
N SER A 75 2.07 -0.60 -19.88
CA SER A 75 2.94 0.32 -19.12
C SER A 75 2.31 1.70 -18.93
N ALA A 76 1.69 2.25 -19.98
CA ALA A 76 1.02 3.56 -19.93
C ALA A 76 -0.23 3.53 -19.05
N LEU A 77 -1.08 2.50 -19.20
CA LEU A 77 -2.25 2.29 -18.35
C LEU A 77 -1.85 2.06 -16.88
N MET A 78 -0.76 1.32 -16.64
CA MET A 78 -0.24 1.10 -15.31
C MET A 78 0.25 2.42 -14.69
N ASP A 79 1.06 3.24 -15.38
CA ASP A 79 1.52 4.51 -14.83
C ASP A 79 0.36 5.36 -14.29
N GLU A 80 -0.70 5.50 -15.09
CA GLU A 80 -1.86 6.29 -14.72
C GLU A 80 -2.69 5.63 -13.61
N CYS A 81 -2.99 4.33 -13.71
CA CYS A 81 -3.79 3.60 -12.71
C CYS A 81 -3.06 3.46 -11.36
N SER A 82 -1.74 3.19 -11.37
CA SER A 82 -0.91 3.13 -10.17
C SER A 82 -0.84 4.48 -9.47
N THR A 83 -0.68 5.60 -10.18
CA THR A 83 -0.71 6.93 -9.55
C THR A 83 -2.04 7.17 -8.85
N ASN A 84 -3.14 6.84 -9.53
CA ASN A 84 -4.49 7.00 -8.98
C ASN A 84 -4.76 6.06 -7.79
N ALA A 85 -4.22 4.84 -7.80
CA ALA A 85 -4.25 3.92 -6.66
C ALA A 85 -3.42 4.45 -5.49
N ILE A 86 -2.23 5.01 -5.72
CA ILE A 86 -1.39 5.66 -4.70
C ILE A 86 -2.10 6.88 -4.10
N PHE A 87 -2.81 7.70 -4.90
CA PHE A 87 -3.63 8.78 -4.36
C PHE A 87 -4.81 8.28 -3.52
N ALA A 88 -5.55 7.28 -4.03
CA ALA A 88 -6.60 6.61 -3.26
C ALA A 88 -6.05 5.92 -1.99
N SER A 89 -4.74 5.62 -1.96
CA SER A 89 -4.07 5.11 -0.76
C SER A 89 -3.93 6.15 0.36
N GLY A 90 -4.19 7.43 0.10
CA GLY A 90 -4.08 8.53 1.05
C GLY A 90 -2.67 9.09 1.16
N MET A 91 -1.98 9.25 0.03
CA MET A 91 -0.78 10.08 -0.08
C MET A 91 -1.15 11.44 -0.71
N PRO A 92 -0.51 12.56 -0.30
CA PRO A 92 -0.78 13.88 -0.85
C PRO A 92 -0.37 13.99 -2.34
N SER A 93 -0.93 14.98 -3.02
CA SER A 93 -0.60 15.37 -4.40
C SER A 93 0.25 16.64 -4.37
N PRO A 94 1.40 16.72 -5.07
CA PRO A 94 1.44 16.52 -6.51
C PRO A 94 2.71 15.77 -7.02
N PRO A 95 3.07 15.86 -8.31
CA PRO A 95 3.34 14.69 -9.15
C PRO A 95 4.50 13.82 -8.65
N GLY A 96 4.26 12.51 -8.65
CA GLY A 96 5.31 11.53 -8.42
C GLY A 96 6.36 11.52 -9.52
N VAL A 97 7.57 11.14 -9.15
CA VAL A 97 8.61 10.71 -10.08
C VAL A 97 8.61 9.19 -10.07
N SER A 98 8.38 8.57 -11.23
CA SER A 98 8.68 7.14 -11.44
C SER A 98 10.17 6.93 -11.22
N LEU A 99 10.52 6.22 -10.14
CA LEU A 99 11.89 5.78 -9.90
C LEU A 99 12.17 4.57 -10.78
N GLN A 100 11.30 3.58 -10.72
CA GLN A 100 11.40 2.34 -11.48
C GLN A 100 10.04 1.98 -12.07
N MET A 101 10.04 1.53 -13.33
CA MET A 101 8.87 0.94 -13.98
C MET A 101 9.29 -0.30 -14.76
N GLN A 102 8.59 -1.41 -14.50
CA GLN A 102 8.72 -2.66 -15.23
C GLN A 102 7.33 -3.14 -15.67
N THR A 103 7.21 -3.66 -16.90
CA THR A 103 6.03 -4.37 -17.38
C THR A 103 6.48 -5.61 -18.12
N GLU A 104 5.80 -6.73 -17.85
CA GLU A 104 6.13 -8.04 -18.41
C GLU A 104 4.85 -8.75 -18.83
N LEU A 105 4.77 -9.12 -20.11
CA LEU A 105 3.68 -9.87 -20.68
C LEU A 105 3.81 -11.35 -20.30
N LEU A 106 2.77 -11.89 -19.69
CA LEU A 106 2.70 -13.29 -19.27
C LEU A 106 1.94 -14.17 -20.27
N GLN A 107 1.12 -13.58 -21.14
CA GLN A 107 0.36 -14.27 -22.18
C GLN A 107 0.37 -13.46 -23.50
N PRO A 108 0.23 -14.13 -24.67
CA PRO A 108 -0.01 -13.44 -25.93
C PRO A 108 -1.28 -12.57 -25.87
N LEU A 109 -1.19 -11.34 -26.37
CA LEU A 109 -2.29 -10.36 -26.30
C LEU A 109 -3.27 -10.44 -27.49
N ASP A 110 -3.17 -11.50 -28.29
CA ASP A 110 -4.02 -11.71 -29.46
C ASP A 110 -5.49 -11.89 -29.09
N ASN A 111 -6.34 -11.02 -29.64
CA ASN A 111 -7.80 -11.00 -29.44
C ASN A 111 -8.25 -10.68 -28.00
N VAL A 112 -7.38 -10.10 -27.16
CA VAL A 112 -7.82 -9.46 -25.92
C VAL A 112 -8.73 -8.28 -26.28
N GLN A 113 -9.97 -8.29 -25.77
CA GLN A 113 -10.94 -7.21 -25.96
C GLN A 113 -11.28 -6.49 -24.65
N GLU A 114 -11.15 -7.17 -23.50
CA GLU A 114 -11.45 -6.59 -22.20
C GLU A 114 -10.55 -7.23 -21.12
N PHE A 115 -10.09 -6.42 -20.17
CA PHE A 115 -9.25 -6.83 -19.06
C PHE A 115 -9.46 -5.95 -17.82
N ASP A 116 -9.32 -6.55 -16.65
CA ASP A 116 -9.27 -5.86 -15.37
C ASP A 116 -7.82 -5.48 -15.04
N ILE A 117 -7.64 -4.30 -14.45
CA ILE A 117 -6.37 -3.74 -13.99
C ILE A 117 -6.43 -3.69 -12.47
N ILE A 118 -5.76 -4.62 -11.81
CA ILE A 118 -5.78 -4.79 -10.35
C ILE A 118 -4.50 -4.16 -9.79
N ASN A 119 -4.64 -3.00 -9.12
CA ASN A 119 -3.51 -2.30 -8.51
C ASN A 119 -3.44 -2.63 -7.02
N ILE A 120 -2.31 -3.16 -6.56
CA ILE A 120 -1.99 -3.46 -5.17
C ILE A 120 -0.92 -2.47 -4.73
N VAL A 121 -1.30 -1.51 -3.88
CA VAL A 121 -0.39 -0.46 -3.40
C VAL A 121 0.22 -0.83 -2.05
N THR A 122 1.55 -0.84 -2.00
CA THR A 122 2.35 -1.01 -0.79
C THR A 122 3.10 0.30 -0.51
N LYS A 123 2.86 0.90 0.67
CA LYS A 123 3.53 2.14 1.07
C LYS A 123 4.91 1.83 1.66
N LEU A 124 5.94 2.48 1.15
CA LEU A 124 7.32 2.38 1.64
C LEU A 124 7.69 3.72 2.31
N GLY A 125 7.10 3.94 3.48
CA GLY A 125 7.20 5.20 4.23
C GLY A 125 6.29 6.31 3.72
N ARG A 126 6.72 7.58 3.89
CA ARG A 126 5.89 8.78 3.63
C ARG A 126 6.01 9.36 2.22
N THR A 127 7.05 8.98 1.48
CA THR A 127 7.43 9.58 0.20
C THR A 127 7.68 8.56 -0.90
N ILE A 128 7.64 7.26 -0.61
CA ILE A 128 7.84 6.20 -1.61
C ILE A 128 6.69 5.21 -1.52
N SER A 129 6.22 4.76 -2.67
CA SER A 129 5.23 3.70 -2.81
C SER A 129 5.64 2.74 -3.90
N HIS A 130 5.52 1.46 -3.60
CA HIS A 130 5.49 0.41 -4.59
C HIS A 130 4.04 0.14 -5.02
N THR A 131 3.83 -0.18 -6.29
CA THR A 131 2.55 -0.68 -6.78
C THR A 131 2.83 -1.86 -7.70
N ARG A 132 2.20 -2.99 -7.38
CA ARG A 132 2.04 -4.10 -8.31
C ARG A 132 0.72 -3.92 -9.06
N THR A 133 0.75 -4.07 -10.37
CA THR A 133 -0.45 -3.96 -11.22
C THR A 133 -0.56 -5.21 -12.08
N ASP A 134 -1.55 -6.05 -11.78
CA ASP A 134 -1.84 -7.26 -12.55
C ASP A 134 -2.96 -6.95 -13.57
N PHE A 135 -2.71 -7.28 -14.84
CA PHE A 135 -3.67 -7.15 -15.95
C PHE A 135 -4.32 -8.51 -16.19
N VAL A 136 -5.62 -8.65 -15.91
CA VAL A 136 -6.33 -9.95 -15.95
C VAL A 136 -7.40 -9.93 -17.03
N CYS A 137 -7.37 -10.88 -17.98
CA CYS A 137 -8.42 -10.95 -19.00
C CYS A 137 -9.78 -11.26 -18.36
N THR A 138 -10.80 -10.44 -18.59
CA THR A 138 -12.13 -10.66 -17.96
C THR A 138 -12.76 -11.98 -18.40
N LYS A 139 -12.52 -12.39 -19.65
CA LYS A 139 -13.08 -13.62 -20.24
C LYS A 139 -12.40 -14.91 -19.77
N THR A 140 -11.07 -14.92 -19.64
CA THR A 140 -10.32 -16.15 -19.28
C THR A 140 -9.87 -16.19 -17.82
N GLN A 141 -9.95 -15.06 -17.10
CA GLN A 141 -9.42 -14.85 -15.75
C GLN A 141 -7.90 -15.13 -15.63
N GLN A 142 -7.18 -15.15 -16.75
CA GLN A 142 -5.73 -15.28 -16.78
C GLN A 142 -5.07 -13.91 -16.69
N THR A 143 -3.98 -13.82 -15.92
CA THR A 143 -3.09 -12.66 -15.91
C THR A 143 -2.37 -12.57 -17.25
N LEU A 144 -2.70 -11.55 -18.03
CA LEU A 144 -2.10 -11.22 -19.33
C LEU A 144 -0.71 -10.61 -19.18
N ALA A 145 -0.52 -9.82 -18.13
CA ALA A 145 0.74 -9.16 -17.80
C ALA A 145 0.76 -8.78 -16.32
N PHE A 146 1.95 -8.65 -15.76
CA PHE A 146 2.15 -7.91 -14.51
C PHE A 146 3.02 -6.69 -14.77
N SER A 147 2.94 -5.73 -13.85
CA SER A 147 3.73 -4.52 -13.89
C SER A 147 4.07 -4.07 -12.47
N SER A 148 5.27 -3.52 -12.32
CA SER A 148 5.85 -3.09 -11.04
C SER A 148 6.25 -1.62 -11.15
N HIS A 149 5.82 -0.81 -10.19
CA HIS A 149 6.08 0.63 -10.18
C HIS A 149 6.59 1.08 -8.82
N VAL A 150 7.80 1.64 -8.78
CA VAL A 150 8.30 2.39 -7.62
C VAL A 150 8.17 3.88 -7.92
N LYS A 151 7.38 4.59 -7.10
CA LYS A 151 7.12 6.03 -7.24
C LYS A 151 7.60 6.80 -6.02
N TYR A 152 8.35 7.87 -6.26
CA TYR A 152 8.68 8.89 -5.28
C TYR A 152 7.68 10.04 -5.33
N MET A 153 6.92 10.23 -4.26
CA MET A 153 5.95 11.29 -4.05
C MET A 153 6.54 12.31 -3.05
N PRO A 154 7.07 13.46 -3.50
CA PRO A 154 7.64 14.45 -2.58
C PRO A 154 6.56 15.07 -1.69
N ILE A 155 6.79 15.11 -0.37
CA ILE A 155 5.95 15.86 0.57
C ILE A 155 6.04 17.36 0.20
N GLY A 156 4.89 17.95 -0.12
CA GLY A 156 4.79 19.40 -0.25
C GLY A 156 4.98 20.06 1.11
N ASN A 157 5.54 21.27 1.13
CA ASN A 157 5.45 22.11 2.32
C ASN A 157 3.95 22.34 2.62
N ILE A 158 3.55 22.25 3.89
CA ILE A 158 2.17 22.41 4.42
C ILE A 158 1.36 23.52 3.72
N VAL A 159 2.01 24.63 3.37
CA VAL A 159 1.39 25.76 2.65
C VAL A 159 0.92 25.38 1.23
N MET A 160 1.72 24.60 0.50
CA MET A 160 1.38 24.12 -0.85
C MET A 160 0.29 23.05 -0.80
N ASP A 161 0.39 22.11 0.13
CA ASP A 161 -0.66 21.10 0.33
C ASP A 161 -2.01 21.77 0.63
N TRP A 162 -2.03 22.79 1.51
CA TRP A 162 -3.21 23.60 1.77
C TRP A 162 -3.74 24.32 0.52
N VAL A 163 -2.87 24.93 -0.28
CA VAL A 163 -3.22 25.56 -1.58
C VAL A 163 -3.86 24.56 -2.54
N PHE A 164 -3.33 23.33 -2.63
CA PHE A 164 -3.86 22.29 -3.50
C PHE A 164 -5.18 21.68 -3.00
N THR A 165 -5.49 21.73 -1.70
CA THR A 165 -6.82 21.32 -1.19
C THR A 165 -7.97 22.29 -1.50
N LYS A 166 -7.70 23.48 -2.06
CA LYS A 166 -8.73 24.51 -2.34
C LYS A 166 -8.89 24.70 -3.85
N PRO A 167 -10.02 24.28 -4.47
CA PRO A 167 -10.20 24.34 -5.92
C PRO A 167 -9.96 25.72 -6.55
N TRP A 168 -10.29 26.81 -5.85
CA TRP A 168 -10.06 28.16 -6.33
C TRP A 168 -8.59 28.61 -6.22
N LEU A 169 -7.85 28.21 -5.17
CA LEU A 169 -6.42 28.50 -5.07
C LEU A 169 -5.61 27.66 -6.05
N PHE A 170 -6.00 26.39 -6.28
CA PHE A 170 -5.45 25.59 -7.36
C PHE A 170 -5.67 26.27 -8.72
N LYS A 171 -6.89 26.75 -9.00
CA LYS A 171 -7.20 27.50 -10.22
C LYS A 171 -6.42 28.82 -10.31
N CYS A 172 -6.19 29.52 -9.19
CA CYS A 172 -5.33 30.72 -9.16
C CYS A 172 -3.85 30.40 -9.38
N PHE A 173 -3.34 29.31 -8.81
CA PHE A 173 -1.97 28.83 -9.03
C PHE A 173 -1.76 28.43 -10.49
N GLU A 174 -2.67 27.63 -11.03
CA GLU A 174 -2.77 27.25 -12.45
C GLU A 174 -2.81 28.49 -13.34
N THR A 175 -3.73 29.42 -13.10
CA THR A 175 -3.88 30.65 -13.89
C THR A 175 -2.62 31.54 -13.82
N TRP A 176 -2.03 31.71 -12.64
CA TRP A 176 -0.81 32.51 -12.44
C TRP A 176 0.42 31.86 -13.09
N PHE A 177 0.52 30.52 -13.11
CA PHE A 177 1.59 29.81 -13.81
C PHE A 177 1.41 29.82 -15.34
N ILE A 178 0.18 29.63 -15.82
CA ILE A 178 -0.16 29.55 -17.25
C ILE A 178 -0.09 30.93 -17.92
N GLN A 179 -0.63 31.97 -17.30
CA GLN A 179 -0.70 33.30 -17.95
C GLN A 179 0.64 34.05 -17.96
N ARG A 180 1.63 33.64 -17.16
CA ARG A 180 2.92 34.37 -17.02
C ARG A 180 3.97 34.01 -18.08
N LYS A 181 3.69 33.07 -18.99
CA LYS A 181 4.37 32.94 -20.28
C LYS A 181 3.29 32.80 -21.36
N GLY A 182 3.31 33.73 -22.32
CA GLY A 182 2.13 34.09 -23.12
C GLY A 182 1.48 32.93 -23.89
N ASN A 183 0.14 33.00 -23.96
CA ASN A 183 -0.79 32.08 -24.62
C ASN A 183 -0.44 30.59 -24.49
N PRO A 184 -1.15 29.81 -23.65
CA PRO A 184 -1.19 28.37 -23.89
C PRO A 184 -1.82 28.17 -25.28
N GLN A 185 -1.00 27.80 -26.27
CA GLN A 185 -1.54 27.10 -27.42
C GLN A 185 -2.21 25.84 -26.85
N VAL A 186 -3.51 25.72 -27.08
CA VAL A 186 -4.23 24.48 -26.88
C VAL A 186 -3.80 23.60 -28.04
N TYR A 187 -2.64 22.95 -27.86
CA TYR A 187 -2.15 21.96 -28.80
C TYR A 187 -3.12 20.77 -28.80
N ASP A 188 -3.60 20.41 -29.98
CA ASP A 188 -4.25 19.12 -30.24
C ASP A 188 -3.25 18.02 -29.84
N ASP A 189 -3.65 17.04 -29.02
CA ASP A 189 -2.75 16.00 -28.51
C ASP A 189 -2.12 15.16 -29.63
N LYS A 190 -2.70 15.17 -30.84
CA LYS A 190 -2.05 14.66 -32.06
C LYS A 190 -0.70 15.32 -32.33
N HIS A 191 -0.50 16.57 -31.98
CA HIS A 191 0.79 17.23 -32.10
C HIS A 191 1.78 16.76 -31.03
N LEU A 192 1.38 16.54 -29.77
CA LEU A 192 2.29 15.92 -28.79
C LEU A 192 2.72 14.51 -29.21
N TYR A 193 1.78 13.68 -29.66
CA TYR A 193 2.07 12.35 -30.20
C TYR A 193 3.03 12.43 -31.38
N ASN A 194 2.75 13.30 -32.35
CA ASN A 194 3.61 13.45 -33.52
C ASN A 194 4.94 14.14 -33.21
N ASP A 195 5.07 15.00 -32.21
CA ASP A 195 6.30 15.74 -31.91
C ASP A 195 7.31 14.89 -31.13
N VAL A 196 6.86 14.00 -30.24
CA VAL A 196 7.72 12.95 -29.63
C VAL A 196 8.28 12.01 -30.71
N ILE A 197 7.50 11.71 -31.75
CA ILE A 197 7.84 10.77 -32.83
C ILE A 197 8.57 11.43 -34.01
N ALA A 198 8.30 12.71 -34.30
CA ALA A 198 8.88 13.46 -35.42
C ALA A 198 10.19 14.18 -35.07
N GLY A 199 10.54 14.27 -33.78
CA GLY A 199 11.93 14.41 -33.36
C GLY A 199 12.74 13.32 -34.05
N HIS A 200 13.57 13.72 -35.02
CA HIS A 200 13.98 12.82 -36.09
C HIS A 200 14.62 11.54 -35.53
N MET A 201 13.98 10.39 -35.79
CA MET A 201 14.72 9.14 -35.96
C MET A 201 15.60 9.28 -37.20
N GLU A 202 16.71 10.00 -37.05
CA GLU A 202 17.91 9.73 -37.82
C GLU A 202 18.49 8.43 -37.22
N PRO A 203 18.45 7.29 -37.93
CA PRO A 203 19.26 6.14 -37.55
C PRO A 203 20.73 6.49 -37.83
N VAL A 204 21.35 7.26 -36.92
CA VAL A 204 22.75 7.72 -37.04
C VAL A 204 23.67 6.56 -36.72
N ASN A 205 23.78 5.68 -37.72
CA ASN A 205 24.31 4.32 -37.67
C ASN A 205 23.51 3.34 -36.80
N VAL A 206 23.56 2.07 -37.19
CA VAL A 206 22.97 0.94 -36.46
C VAL A 206 23.53 0.94 -35.03
N GLY A 207 22.69 1.31 -34.06
CA GLY A 207 23.11 1.43 -32.66
C GLY A 207 22.79 2.75 -31.95
N ARG A 208 22.28 3.80 -32.62
CA ARG A 208 21.93 5.07 -31.94
C ARG A 208 20.60 5.68 -32.41
N ALA A 209 19.83 6.20 -31.46
CA ALA A 209 18.64 7.02 -31.70
C ALA A 209 18.68 8.29 -30.82
N HIS A 210 18.07 9.38 -31.28
CA HIS A 210 18.05 10.67 -30.58
C HIS A 210 16.66 11.27 -30.66
N PHE A 211 16.09 11.62 -29.51
CA PHE A 211 14.78 12.26 -29.38
C PHE A 211 14.96 13.63 -28.73
N HIS A 212 14.26 14.65 -29.24
CA HIS A 212 14.28 15.99 -28.63
C HIS A 212 13.05 16.20 -27.75
N ILE A 213 13.23 16.14 -26.44
CA ILE A 213 12.14 16.24 -25.47
C ILE A 213 12.01 17.69 -25.04
N THR A 214 11.00 18.39 -25.61
CA THR A 214 10.65 19.75 -25.17
C THR A 214 10.05 19.77 -23.77
N ARG A 215 9.97 20.95 -23.17
CA ARG A 215 9.36 21.18 -21.85
C ARG A 215 7.90 20.73 -21.76
N GLU A 216 7.18 20.59 -22.87
CA GLU A 216 5.76 20.18 -22.90
C GLU A 216 5.56 18.70 -22.54
N HIS A 217 6.58 17.88 -22.75
CA HIS A 217 6.63 16.47 -22.37
C HIS A 217 7.03 16.25 -20.90
N THR A 218 7.33 17.32 -20.16
CA THR A 218 7.82 17.28 -18.78
C THR A 218 6.81 17.82 -17.79
N ASN A 219 6.71 17.17 -16.62
CA ASN A 219 5.93 17.66 -15.50
C ASN A 219 6.57 18.94 -14.90
N PRO A 220 5.89 19.68 -13.99
CA PRO A 220 6.39 20.94 -13.43
C PRO A 220 7.75 20.86 -12.69
N PHE A 221 8.21 19.65 -12.37
CA PHE A 221 9.45 19.37 -11.64
C PHE A 221 10.61 19.04 -12.59
N GLY A 222 10.31 18.62 -13.82
CA GLY A 222 11.28 18.36 -14.89
C GLY A 222 11.30 16.91 -15.38
N ALA A 223 10.82 15.96 -14.58
CA ALA A 223 10.67 14.56 -15.02
C ALA A 223 9.65 14.46 -16.18
N MET A 224 9.82 13.50 -17.10
CA MET A 224 8.85 13.34 -18.18
C MET A 224 7.51 12.84 -17.63
N HIS A 225 6.45 13.03 -18.41
CA HIS A 225 5.19 12.34 -18.17
C HIS A 225 5.40 10.82 -18.34
N GLY A 226 4.77 9.97 -17.52
CA GLY A 226 4.98 8.51 -17.63
C GLY A 226 4.46 7.91 -18.93
N GLY A 227 3.43 8.51 -19.55
CA GLY A 227 3.05 8.23 -20.94
C GLY A 227 4.16 8.55 -21.96
N CYS A 228 4.88 9.67 -21.79
CA CYS A 228 6.04 9.99 -22.63
C CYS A 228 7.21 9.02 -22.37
N HIS A 229 7.43 8.60 -21.12
CA HIS A 229 8.36 7.53 -20.80
C HIS A 229 8.01 6.24 -21.57
N ALA A 230 6.75 5.79 -21.50
CA ALA A 230 6.25 4.59 -22.18
C ALA A 230 6.36 4.68 -23.71
N MET A 231 6.12 5.85 -24.32
CA MET A 231 6.31 6.06 -25.77
C MET A 231 7.77 5.96 -26.19
N VAL A 232 8.69 6.66 -25.50
CA VAL A 232 10.13 6.60 -25.78
C VAL A 232 10.60 5.15 -25.65
N MET A 233 10.15 4.47 -24.60
CA MET A 233 10.32 3.04 -24.37
C MET A 233 9.87 2.18 -25.57
N GLU A 234 8.60 2.21 -25.95
CA GLU A 234 8.03 1.35 -27.00
C GLU A 234 8.66 1.63 -28.37
N HIS A 235 8.95 2.90 -28.70
CA HIS A 235 9.58 3.28 -29.96
C HIS A 235 11.06 2.89 -30.02
N VAL A 236 11.82 3.10 -28.93
CA VAL A 236 13.22 2.64 -28.83
C VAL A 236 13.26 1.11 -28.90
N GLY A 237 12.40 0.42 -28.14
CA GLY A 237 12.29 -1.04 -28.17
C GLY A 237 12.00 -1.58 -29.57
N THR A 238 10.99 -1.02 -30.22
CA THR A 238 10.58 -1.41 -31.57
C THR A 238 11.66 -1.10 -32.60
N ALA A 239 12.25 0.10 -32.58
CA ALA A 239 13.24 0.51 -33.58
C ALA A 239 14.55 -0.29 -33.48
N PHE A 240 15.08 -0.50 -32.27
CA PHE A 240 16.29 -1.32 -32.08
C PHE A 240 16.03 -2.79 -32.42
N ALA A 241 14.90 -3.36 -32.01
CA ALA A 241 14.58 -4.75 -32.33
C ALA A 241 14.28 -4.94 -33.84
N GLN A 242 13.69 -3.96 -34.54
CA GLN A 242 13.55 -3.98 -36.00
C GLN A 242 14.89 -3.85 -36.74
N ALA A 243 15.81 -3.00 -36.25
CA ALA A 243 17.13 -2.83 -36.86
C ALA A 243 17.95 -4.12 -36.82
N GLU A 244 17.96 -4.82 -35.68
CA GLU A 244 18.66 -6.09 -35.52
C GLU A 244 17.99 -7.26 -36.27
N LEU A 245 16.65 -7.29 -36.32
CA LEU A 245 15.88 -8.38 -36.91
C LEU A 245 15.51 -8.13 -38.38
N SER A 246 16.27 -7.29 -39.07
CA SER A 246 16.09 -6.95 -40.49
C SER A 246 16.33 -8.11 -41.47
N ALA A 247 16.65 -9.31 -40.98
CA ALA A 247 16.67 -10.56 -41.73
C ALA A 247 15.35 -11.36 -41.57
N THR A 248 14.49 -11.28 -42.59
CA THR A 248 13.25 -12.06 -42.80
C THR A 248 12.10 -11.87 -41.80
N THR A 249 10.93 -11.54 -42.36
CA THR A 249 9.72 -11.07 -41.67
C THR A 249 9.05 -12.06 -40.71
N SER A 250 8.88 -11.63 -39.46
CA SER A 250 7.61 -11.76 -38.71
C SER A 250 7.51 -10.57 -37.74
N ALA A 251 6.31 -10.23 -37.27
CA ALA A 251 6.11 -9.03 -36.46
C ALA A 251 6.91 -9.11 -35.14
N VAL A 252 7.80 -8.14 -34.92
CA VAL A 252 8.58 -8.04 -33.69
C VAL A 252 7.65 -7.51 -32.59
N THR A 253 7.53 -8.27 -31.51
CA THR A 253 6.66 -7.94 -30.37
C THR A 253 7.54 -7.75 -29.14
N LEU A 254 7.36 -6.63 -28.43
CA LEU A 254 8.09 -6.32 -27.21
C LEU A 254 7.36 -6.95 -26.01
N GLU A 255 8.01 -7.87 -25.30
CA GLU A 255 7.39 -8.72 -24.27
C GLU A 255 7.65 -8.24 -22.84
N ALA A 256 8.87 -7.78 -22.55
CA ALA A 256 9.21 -7.24 -21.25
C ALA A 256 10.18 -6.06 -21.33
N MET A 257 10.04 -5.14 -20.38
CA MET A 257 10.69 -3.85 -20.38
C MET A 257 10.86 -3.31 -18.97
N GLN A 258 12.06 -2.79 -18.68
CA GLN A 258 12.43 -2.21 -17.39
C GLN A 258 13.20 -0.90 -17.59
N ILE A 259 12.86 0.13 -16.82
CA ILE A 259 13.63 1.38 -16.69
C ILE A 259 13.81 1.71 -15.21
N ASP A 260 15.06 1.99 -14.83
CA ASP A 260 15.48 2.17 -13.44
C ASP A 260 15.73 3.63 -13.00
N TYR A 261 15.77 4.62 -13.92
CA TYR A 261 15.68 6.06 -13.60
C TYR A 261 15.57 6.99 -14.83
N LEU A 262 14.64 7.96 -14.82
CA LEU A 262 14.57 9.06 -15.81
C LEU A 262 14.09 10.39 -15.19
N ALA A 263 14.98 11.12 -14.51
CA ALA A 263 14.70 12.49 -14.07
C ALA A 263 15.35 13.53 -15.00
N ALA A 264 14.57 14.12 -15.91
CA ALA A 264 15.03 15.23 -16.74
C ALA A 264 15.06 16.57 -15.98
N ALA A 265 15.97 17.47 -16.39
CA ALA A 265 16.06 18.82 -15.82
C ALA A 265 15.14 19.81 -16.54
N LYS A 266 14.62 20.81 -15.82
CA LYS A 266 13.67 21.82 -16.35
C LYS A 266 14.18 22.51 -17.63
N GLY A 267 13.62 22.12 -18.78
CA GLY A 267 13.89 22.69 -20.10
C GLY A 267 13.80 21.62 -21.20
N SER A 268 14.08 21.99 -22.45
CA SER A 268 14.29 20.98 -23.49
C SER A 268 15.57 20.19 -23.20
N VAL A 269 15.49 18.88 -23.41
CA VAL A 269 16.58 17.92 -23.21
C VAL A 269 16.63 16.96 -24.38
N ASP A 270 17.82 16.44 -24.65
CA ASP A 270 18.07 15.44 -25.68
C ASP A 270 18.11 14.08 -25.01
N VAL A 271 17.27 13.15 -25.45
CA VAL A 271 17.35 11.74 -25.07
C VAL A 271 18.14 11.02 -26.15
N VAL A 272 19.36 10.63 -25.80
CA VAL A 272 20.27 9.89 -26.66
C VAL A 272 20.28 8.44 -26.21
N CYS A 273 19.71 7.59 -27.03
CA CYS A 273 19.68 6.14 -26.85
C CYS A 273 20.85 5.53 -27.61
N GLU A 274 21.76 4.87 -26.91
CA GLU A 274 22.90 4.14 -27.46
C GLU A 274 22.72 2.65 -27.14
N SER A 275 22.67 1.76 -28.14
CA SER A 275 22.92 0.34 -27.86
C SER A 275 24.34 0.22 -27.34
N ILE A 276 24.46 -0.29 -26.13
CA ILE A 276 25.74 -0.55 -25.48
C ILE A 276 26.14 -2.02 -25.56
N GLY A 277 25.28 -2.84 -26.16
CA GLY A 277 25.51 -4.25 -26.37
C GLY A 277 24.20 -5.00 -26.62
N THR A 278 24.27 -5.91 -27.57
CA THR A 278 23.29 -6.97 -27.76
C THR A 278 23.94 -8.26 -27.32
N ILE A 279 23.32 -8.96 -26.37
CA ILE A 279 23.76 -10.31 -26.01
C ILE A 279 23.16 -11.26 -27.06
N LEU A 280 23.91 -11.44 -28.15
CA LEU A 280 23.65 -12.47 -29.16
C LEU A 280 24.06 -13.83 -28.60
N ASP A 281 23.17 -14.43 -27.83
CA ASP A 281 23.35 -15.79 -27.34
C ASP A 281 23.13 -16.79 -28.50
N SER A 282 24.15 -17.60 -28.80
CA SER A 282 24.05 -18.67 -29.81
C SER A 282 23.24 -19.87 -29.32
N SER A 283 23.11 -20.00 -28.00
CA SER A 283 22.12 -20.84 -27.37
C SER A 283 20.86 -20.01 -27.20
N SER A 284 19.82 -20.40 -27.94
CA SER A 284 18.42 -19.97 -28.06
C SER A 284 17.70 -19.08 -27.00
N ARG A 285 18.33 -18.39 -26.03
CA ARG A 285 17.76 -17.51 -24.97
C ARG A 285 17.16 -16.18 -25.46
N PRO A 286 16.53 -15.36 -24.58
CA PRO A 286 16.13 -14.00 -24.95
C PRO A 286 17.32 -13.19 -25.45
N THR A 287 17.20 -12.60 -26.63
CA THR A 287 18.13 -11.56 -27.07
C THR A 287 17.90 -10.33 -26.19
N ILE A 288 18.83 -10.07 -25.28
CA ILE A 288 18.76 -8.89 -24.42
C ILE A 288 19.47 -7.73 -25.13
N ILE A 289 18.69 -6.74 -25.56
CA ILE A 289 19.23 -5.49 -26.11
C ILE A 289 19.32 -4.50 -24.94
N HIS A 290 20.56 -4.12 -24.59
CA HIS A 290 20.79 -3.09 -23.60
C HIS A 290 20.97 -1.74 -24.28
N VAL A 291 19.98 -0.87 -24.10
CA VAL A 291 20.01 0.51 -24.57
C VAL A 291 20.34 1.42 -23.39
N ARG A 292 21.49 2.08 -23.45
CA ARG A 292 21.82 3.17 -22.54
C ARG A 292 21.04 4.41 -22.98
N VAL A 293 20.18 4.90 -22.10
CA VAL A 293 19.34 6.08 -22.30
C VAL A 293 19.96 7.25 -21.55
N LYS A 294 20.61 8.16 -22.27
CA LYS A 294 21.17 9.41 -21.71
C LYS A 294 20.18 10.54 -21.92
N ILE A 295 19.65 11.13 -20.85
CA ILE A 295 19.07 12.47 -20.89
C ILE A 295 20.23 13.45 -20.78
N GLN A 296 20.45 14.30 -21.77
CA GLN A 296 21.49 15.33 -21.79
C GLN A 296 20.96 16.69 -22.23
N LYS A 297 21.76 17.74 -22.05
CA LYS A 297 21.44 19.10 -22.51
C LYS A 297 22.71 19.77 -23.01
N GLY A 298 22.88 19.79 -24.33
CA GLY A 298 24.22 19.90 -24.92
C GLY A 298 25.10 18.73 -24.44
N ASP A 299 26.39 18.98 -24.22
CA ASP A 299 27.35 17.95 -23.80
C ASP A 299 27.19 17.48 -22.35
N ARG A 300 26.25 18.05 -21.58
CA ARG A 300 26.04 17.70 -20.17
C ARG A 300 24.97 16.61 -20.02
N ILE A 301 25.37 15.42 -19.61
CA ILE A 301 24.46 14.37 -19.13
C ILE A 301 23.77 14.87 -17.84
N LEU A 302 22.44 14.73 -17.81
CA LEU A 302 21.55 15.12 -16.72
C LEU A 302 21.04 13.90 -15.94
N SER A 303 20.80 12.79 -16.65
CA SER A 303 20.39 11.49 -16.10
C SER A 303 20.81 10.41 -17.09
N GLU A 304 21.23 9.25 -16.62
CA GLU A 304 21.54 8.08 -17.43
C GLU A 304 20.79 6.88 -16.85
N GLY A 305 20.11 6.11 -17.70
CA GLY A 305 19.42 4.88 -17.32
C GLY A 305 19.77 3.76 -18.29
N LYS A 306 19.62 2.51 -17.83
CA LYS A 306 19.76 1.32 -18.67
C LYS A 306 18.35 0.80 -18.97
N LEU A 307 17.96 0.83 -20.23
CA LEU A 307 16.75 0.17 -20.73
C LEU A 307 17.16 -1.24 -21.16
N SER A 308 16.57 -2.26 -20.53
CA SER A 308 16.73 -3.66 -20.91
C SER A 308 15.50 -4.11 -21.68
N LEU A 309 15.71 -4.52 -22.93
CA LEU A 309 14.68 -5.07 -23.81
C LEU A 309 14.88 -6.58 -23.86
N LEU A 310 13.92 -7.36 -23.36
CA LEU A 310 13.96 -8.82 -23.41
C LEU A 310 13.12 -9.30 -24.59
N LYS A 311 13.72 -10.10 -25.48
CA LYS A 311 13.03 -10.73 -26.62
C LYS A 311 13.20 -12.25 -26.57
N PHE A 312 12.26 -12.96 -25.93
CA PHE A 312 12.43 -14.38 -25.61
C PHE A 312 12.41 -15.31 -26.84
N TRP A 313 13.51 -16.03 -27.01
CA TRP A 313 13.51 -17.41 -27.49
C TRP A 313 13.98 -18.31 -26.30
N HIS A 314 13.86 -19.64 -26.38
CA HIS A 314 14.11 -20.59 -25.26
C HIS A 314 15.57 -21.14 -25.09
N ALA A 315 16.26 -20.82 -23.97
CA ALA A 315 17.48 -21.45 -23.35
C ALA A 315 18.85 -21.41 -24.13
N ASP A 316 20.06 -21.32 -23.55
CA ASP A 316 20.58 -21.38 -22.16
C ASP A 316 21.71 -20.30 -21.90
N SER A 317 22.46 -20.21 -20.78
CA SER A 317 23.38 -19.06 -20.44
C SER A 317 24.77 -19.34 -19.81
N SER A 318 25.65 -18.33 -19.86
CA SER A 318 26.69 -17.89 -18.87
C SER A 318 27.40 -16.64 -19.44
N GLU A 319 28.00 -15.67 -18.74
CA GLU A 319 28.39 -15.41 -17.34
C GLU A 319 28.75 -13.90 -17.24
N ARG A 320 28.67 -13.21 -16.07
CA ARG A 320 29.68 -12.19 -15.58
C ARG A 320 29.26 -11.32 -14.39
N LYS A 321 30.22 -11.02 -13.48
CA LYS A 321 30.07 -10.31 -12.18
C LYS A 321 30.09 -8.75 -12.15
N ALA A 322 29.37 -8.14 -11.17
CA ALA A 322 29.24 -6.69 -10.87
C ALA A 322 28.68 -6.47 -9.40
N PRO A 323 28.43 -5.26 -8.83
CA PRO A 323 29.15 -4.83 -7.61
C PRO A 323 28.32 -4.42 -6.36
N ASP A 324 28.63 -5.01 -5.19
CA ASP A 324 28.21 -4.67 -3.80
C ASP A 324 26.73 -4.29 -3.55
N HIS A 325 25.93 -5.30 -3.17
CA HIS A 325 24.50 -5.22 -2.89
C HIS A 325 24.12 -6.10 -1.66
N ASP A 326 23.82 -5.52 -0.49
CA ASP A 326 23.48 -6.37 0.69
C ASP A 326 22.01 -6.87 0.67
N ASP A 327 21.03 -6.02 0.31
CA ASP A 327 19.60 -6.39 0.29
C ASP A 327 19.02 -6.71 -1.10
N VAL A 328 19.76 -6.47 -2.18
CA VAL A 328 19.16 -6.55 -3.53
C VAL A 328 18.79 -7.99 -3.89
N CYS A 329 19.56 -8.97 -3.43
CA CYS A 329 19.25 -10.38 -3.61
C CYS A 329 17.92 -10.76 -2.91
N ASN A 330 17.67 -10.23 -1.72
CA ASN A 330 16.43 -10.39 -0.96
C ASN A 330 15.21 -9.77 -1.68
N VAL A 331 15.37 -8.57 -2.24
CA VAL A 331 14.34 -7.92 -3.06
C VAL A 331 14.09 -8.68 -4.38
N ILE A 332 15.13 -9.22 -5.03
CA ILE A 332 14.96 -10.03 -6.26
C ILE A 332 14.27 -11.36 -5.94
N ALA A 333 14.57 -11.97 -4.80
CA ALA A 333 13.97 -13.21 -4.33
C ALA A 333 12.47 -13.06 -4.06
N SER A 334 12.05 -12.00 -3.37
CA SER A 334 10.63 -11.70 -3.09
C SER A 334 9.80 -11.26 -4.30
N VAL A 335 10.42 -10.97 -5.45
CA VAL A 335 9.72 -10.82 -6.75
C VAL A 335 9.89 -12.03 -7.67
N GLY A 336 10.62 -13.06 -7.23
CA GLY A 336 10.72 -14.35 -7.91
C GLY A 336 11.53 -14.36 -9.19
N SER A 337 12.35 -13.34 -9.45
CA SER A 337 13.05 -13.21 -10.72
C SER A 337 14.34 -14.05 -10.73
N ILE A 338 14.20 -15.36 -10.95
CA ILE A 338 15.32 -16.31 -11.03
C ILE A 338 16.41 -15.82 -11.98
N SER A 339 16.06 -15.22 -13.12
CA SER A 339 17.01 -14.68 -14.09
C SER A 339 17.88 -13.56 -13.51
N VAL A 340 17.28 -12.66 -12.73
CA VAL A 340 17.99 -11.55 -12.08
C VAL A 340 18.70 -12.05 -10.81
N LEU A 341 18.22 -13.11 -10.17
CA LEU A 341 18.85 -13.76 -9.00
C LEU A 341 20.06 -14.61 -9.40
N GLN A 342 19.99 -15.28 -10.55
CA GLN A 342 21.10 -15.91 -11.25
C GLN A 342 22.14 -14.85 -11.60
N TRP A 343 21.73 -13.76 -12.26
CA TRP A 343 22.62 -12.63 -12.51
C TRP A 343 23.19 -12.08 -11.19
N ALA A 344 22.41 -11.96 -10.11
CA ALA A 344 22.87 -11.48 -8.81
C ALA A 344 23.94 -12.40 -8.15
N HIS A 345 23.73 -13.71 -8.22
CA HIS A 345 24.71 -14.69 -7.74
C HIS A 345 25.95 -14.74 -8.64
N GLU A 346 25.75 -14.73 -9.95
CA GLU A 346 26.74 -14.47 -10.99
C GLU A 346 27.24 -13.02 -10.98
N GLN A 347 26.86 -12.19 -10.00
CA GLN A 347 27.39 -10.86 -9.66
C GLN A 347 28.29 -10.90 -8.42
N GLY A 348 28.04 -11.82 -7.49
CA GLY A 348 28.81 -11.89 -6.23
C GLY A 348 28.38 -10.87 -5.21
N PHE A 349 27.17 -10.33 -5.40
CA PHE A 349 26.39 -9.83 -4.30
C PHE A 349 26.24 -10.94 -3.25
N PRO A 350 26.35 -10.60 -1.96
CA PRO A 350 26.05 -11.54 -0.89
C PRO A 350 24.61 -12.05 -1.00
N TRP A 351 24.42 -13.26 -0.51
CA TRP A 351 23.17 -13.73 0.02
C TRP A 351 23.44 -14.45 1.33
N ASP A 352 22.44 -14.50 2.19
CA ASP A 352 22.39 -15.26 3.42
C ASP A 352 21.16 -16.19 3.38
N ASP A 353 20.83 -16.83 4.48
CA ASP A 353 19.63 -17.67 4.67
C ASP A 353 18.31 -16.90 4.49
N ILE A 354 18.28 -15.61 4.85
CA ILE A 354 17.09 -14.74 4.78
C ILE A 354 16.52 -14.63 3.35
N ILE A 355 17.36 -14.79 2.32
CA ILE A 355 16.92 -14.81 0.92
C ILE A 355 15.90 -15.93 0.61
N CYS A 356 16.01 -17.07 1.30
CA CYS A 356 15.11 -18.20 1.17
C CYS A 356 13.74 -17.87 1.78
N MET A 357 13.72 -17.18 2.94
CA MET A 357 12.50 -16.60 3.50
C MET A 357 11.85 -15.64 2.49
N PHE A 358 12.57 -14.68 1.91
CA PHE A 358 11.99 -13.75 0.92
C PHE A 358 11.44 -14.45 -0.34
N ALA A 359 12.11 -15.49 -0.85
CA ALA A 359 11.57 -16.30 -1.96
C ALA A 359 10.31 -17.08 -1.54
N ALA A 360 10.26 -17.54 -0.29
CA ALA A 360 9.13 -18.25 0.29
C ALA A 360 7.92 -17.33 0.51
N GLU A 361 8.14 -16.11 1.03
CA GLU A 361 7.12 -15.06 1.21
C GLU A 361 6.46 -14.62 -0.09
N GLY A 362 7.21 -14.57 -1.20
CA GLY A 362 6.64 -14.29 -2.53
C GLY A 362 5.97 -15.50 -3.20
N GLY A 363 6.02 -16.68 -2.57
CA GLY A 363 5.48 -17.92 -3.12
C GLY A 363 6.27 -18.46 -4.31
N HIS A 364 7.52 -18.03 -4.46
CA HIS A 364 8.34 -18.30 -5.63
C HIS A 364 9.07 -19.64 -5.52
N LEU A 365 8.30 -20.73 -5.52
CA LEU A 365 8.80 -22.11 -5.37
C LEU A 365 10.00 -22.44 -6.26
N GLU A 366 9.98 -22.05 -7.55
CA GLU A 366 11.10 -22.32 -8.46
C GLU A 366 12.35 -21.48 -8.13
N THR A 367 12.18 -20.30 -7.53
CA THR A 367 13.27 -19.47 -7.01
C THR A 367 13.88 -20.09 -5.76
N LEU A 368 13.04 -20.58 -4.84
CA LEU A 368 13.49 -21.27 -3.63
C LEU A 368 14.20 -22.60 -3.96
N LYS A 369 13.65 -23.39 -4.89
CA LYS A 369 14.31 -24.57 -5.49
C LYS A 369 15.69 -24.24 -6.05
N TRP A 370 15.79 -23.13 -6.78
CA TRP A 370 17.04 -22.71 -7.38
C TRP A 370 18.04 -22.25 -6.31
N LEU A 371 17.62 -21.45 -5.31
CA LEU A 371 18.47 -21.01 -4.20
C LEU A 371 19.08 -22.19 -3.44
N HIS A 372 18.25 -23.12 -2.97
CA HIS A 372 18.69 -24.31 -2.24
C HIS A 372 19.65 -25.17 -3.09
N LYS A 373 19.33 -25.40 -4.37
CA LYS A 373 20.19 -26.17 -5.29
C LYS A 373 21.58 -25.53 -5.48
N ASN A 374 21.70 -24.20 -5.32
CA ASN A 374 22.97 -23.48 -5.40
C ASN A 374 23.68 -23.36 -4.04
N GLY A 375 23.24 -24.11 -3.02
CA GLY A 375 23.88 -24.14 -1.71
C GLY A 375 23.64 -22.88 -0.88
N CYS A 376 22.55 -22.15 -1.16
CA CYS A 376 22.04 -21.20 -0.19
C CYS A 376 21.58 -21.98 1.05
N GLU A 377 22.02 -21.53 2.22
CA GLU A 377 21.51 -22.06 3.49
C GLU A 377 20.06 -21.60 3.69
N TRP A 378 19.37 -22.29 4.60
CA TRP A 378 17.99 -21.99 4.97
C TRP A 378 17.74 -22.43 6.41
N ASP A 379 16.74 -21.81 7.00
CA ASP A 379 16.34 -21.94 8.39
C ASP A 379 14.82 -22.13 8.51
N GLU A 380 14.32 -22.27 9.73
CA GLU A 380 12.90 -22.28 10.07
C GLU A 380 12.12 -21.08 9.50
N CYS A 381 12.76 -19.90 9.38
CA CYS A 381 12.12 -18.71 8.80
C CYS A 381 11.69 -18.92 7.33
N THR A 382 12.32 -19.83 6.60
CA THR A 382 11.89 -20.19 5.23
C THR A 382 10.53 -20.89 5.23
N CYS A 383 10.27 -21.80 6.17
CA CYS A 383 8.95 -22.41 6.34
C CYS A 383 7.93 -21.38 6.85
N PHE A 384 8.31 -20.55 7.80
CA PHE A 384 7.48 -19.44 8.31
C PHE A 384 7.03 -18.50 7.19
N GLY A 385 7.96 -18.03 6.34
CA GLY A 385 7.67 -17.12 5.22
C GLY A 385 6.71 -17.72 4.18
N ALA A 386 6.81 -19.02 3.89
CA ALA A 386 5.82 -19.71 3.06
C ALA A 386 4.46 -19.85 3.78
N ALA A 387 4.46 -20.07 5.09
CA ALA A 387 3.25 -20.31 5.87
C ALA A 387 2.41 -19.04 6.08
N ILE A 388 3.05 -17.92 6.46
CA ILE A 388 2.40 -16.61 6.73
C ILE A 388 1.77 -15.99 5.47
N TYR A 389 2.24 -16.33 4.27
CA TYR A 389 1.64 -15.86 3.00
C TYR A 389 0.89 -16.96 2.22
N GLY A 390 0.68 -18.14 2.82
CA GLY A 390 -0.25 -19.15 2.30
C GLY A 390 0.29 -20.00 1.14
N HIS A 391 1.61 -20.04 0.98
CA HIS A 391 2.29 -20.69 -0.14
C HIS A 391 2.54 -22.18 0.11
N LEU A 392 1.44 -22.94 0.22
CA LEU A 392 1.42 -24.37 0.55
C LEU A 392 2.40 -25.24 -0.25
N GLU A 393 2.48 -25.06 -1.57
CA GLU A 393 3.39 -25.87 -2.40
C GLU A 393 4.87 -25.50 -2.19
N THR A 394 5.15 -24.25 -1.82
CA THR A 394 6.48 -23.79 -1.41
C THR A 394 6.89 -24.40 -0.07
N LEU A 395 5.98 -24.38 0.91
CA LEU A 395 6.15 -24.97 2.23
C LEU A 395 6.38 -26.49 2.16
N LYS A 396 5.51 -27.22 1.45
CA LYS A 396 5.64 -28.66 1.20
C LYS A 396 7.01 -29.02 0.68
N TRP A 397 7.44 -28.33 -0.38
CA TRP A 397 8.70 -28.62 -1.03
C TRP A 397 9.90 -28.28 -0.14
N ALA A 398 9.87 -27.17 0.61
CA ALA A 398 10.93 -26.83 1.58
C ALA A 398 11.09 -27.93 2.65
N HIS A 399 9.98 -28.38 3.24
CA HIS A 399 9.98 -29.48 4.21
C HIS A 399 10.49 -30.80 3.64
N GLU A 400 9.97 -31.23 2.48
CA GLU A 400 10.37 -32.47 1.80
C GLU A 400 11.87 -32.52 1.45
N ASN A 401 12.53 -31.36 1.36
CA ASN A 401 13.96 -31.23 1.02
C ASN A 401 14.83 -30.91 2.24
N GLY A 402 14.28 -30.95 3.46
CA GLY A 402 15.06 -30.84 4.70
C GLY A 402 15.36 -29.41 5.14
N CYS A 403 14.44 -28.47 4.89
CA CYS A 403 14.38 -27.23 5.66
C CYS A 403 14.24 -27.56 7.18
N PRO A 404 14.94 -26.84 8.09
CA PRO A 404 14.86 -27.09 9.53
C PRO A 404 13.43 -27.10 10.08
N SER A 405 13.24 -27.75 11.23
CA SER A 405 11.90 -27.92 11.80
C SER A 405 11.28 -26.58 12.15
N TRP A 406 10.08 -26.35 11.62
CA TRP A 406 9.14 -25.35 12.06
C TRP A 406 8.92 -25.36 13.59
N ASP A 407 8.50 -24.22 14.10
CA ASP A 407 8.06 -23.98 15.46
C ASP A 407 6.53 -23.73 15.51
N ALA A 408 6.03 -23.35 16.68
CA ALA A 408 4.61 -23.00 16.83
C ALA A 408 4.25 -21.65 16.17
N GLU A 409 5.23 -20.75 15.99
CA GLU A 409 5.04 -19.46 15.30
C GLU A 409 4.65 -19.67 13.83
N THR A 410 5.20 -20.70 13.19
CA THR A 410 4.81 -21.13 11.83
C THR A 410 3.32 -21.51 11.74
N CYS A 411 2.77 -22.18 12.77
CA CYS A 411 1.35 -22.50 12.85
C CYS A 411 0.49 -21.27 13.16
N SER A 412 0.88 -20.44 14.13
CA SER A 412 0.10 -19.25 14.51
C SER A 412 0.05 -18.21 13.39
N ALA A 413 1.12 -18.03 12.63
CA ALA A 413 1.14 -17.17 11.44
C ALA A 413 0.18 -17.64 10.35
N ALA A 414 0.21 -18.93 9.98
CA ALA A 414 -0.73 -19.51 9.02
C ALA A 414 -2.20 -19.42 9.52
N ALA A 415 -2.41 -19.57 10.82
CA ALA A 415 -3.72 -19.50 11.45
C ALA A 415 -4.30 -18.07 11.44
N GLY A 416 -3.48 -17.06 11.74
CA GLY A 416 -3.89 -15.65 11.75
C GLY A 416 -4.15 -15.07 10.35
N GLU A 417 -3.28 -15.34 9.37
CA GLU A 417 -3.44 -14.81 8.00
C GLU A 417 -4.47 -15.59 7.15
N GLY A 418 -5.16 -16.58 7.73
CA GLY A 418 -6.32 -17.23 7.11
C GLY A 418 -5.97 -18.41 6.19
N HIS A 419 -4.76 -18.97 6.32
CA HIS A 419 -4.24 -19.99 5.41
C HIS A 419 -4.60 -21.41 5.88
N PHE A 420 -5.91 -21.73 5.82
CA PHE A 420 -6.45 -22.96 6.39
C PHE A 420 -5.80 -24.26 5.88
N GLU A 421 -5.62 -24.40 4.56
CA GLU A 421 -4.97 -25.60 3.98
C GLU A 421 -3.47 -25.69 4.34
N VAL A 422 -2.82 -24.57 4.67
CA VAL A 422 -1.45 -24.54 5.19
C VAL A 422 -1.40 -25.03 6.63
N LEU A 423 -2.23 -24.47 7.52
CA LEU A 423 -2.28 -24.91 8.92
C LEU A 423 -2.63 -26.40 9.03
N LYS A 424 -3.59 -26.85 8.23
CA LYS A 424 -3.99 -28.26 8.18
C LYS A 424 -2.83 -29.16 7.76
N TRP A 425 -2.11 -28.79 6.70
CA TRP A 425 -0.97 -29.57 6.23
C TRP A 425 0.19 -29.55 7.23
N LEU A 426 0.46 -28.41 7.90
CA LEU A 426 1.44 -28.30 8.99
C LEU A 426 1.13 -29.31 10.11
N HIS A 427 -0.11 -29.32 10.60
CA HIS A 427 -0.56 -30.26 11.63
C HIS A 427 -0.44 -31.73 11.19
N GLU A 428 -0.89 -32.05 9.97
CA GLU A 428 -0.80 -33.41 9.41
C GLU A 428 0.65 -33.93 9.28
N ASN A 429 1.65 -33.04 9.22
CA ASN A 429 3.08 -33.37 9.20
C ASN A 429 3.77 -33.20 10.56
N GLY A 430 3.01 -32.98 11.63
CA GLY A 430 3.53 -32.93 13.00
C GLY A 430 4.18 -31.59 13.39
N ALA A 431 3.77 -30.48 12.79
CA ALA A 431 4.11 -29.17 13.32
C ALA A 431 3.55 -28.97 14.73
N PRO A 432 4.35 -28.42 15.66
CA PRO A 432 3.84 -28.07 16.97
C PRO A 432 2.87 -26.90 16.83
N TRP A 433 1.87 -26.88 17.70
CA TRP A 433 1.01 -25.73 17.93
C TRP A 433 0.79 -25.58 19.43
N ASP A 434 0.36 -24.39 19.82
CA ASP A 434 0.15 -23.97 21.20
C ASP A 434 -0.99 -22.93 21.25
N GLU A 435 -1.18 -22.31 22.41
CA GLU A 435 -2.23 -21.34 22.65
C GLU A 435 -2.16 -20.13 21.70
N ASP A 436 -0.96 -19.79 21.18
CA ASP A 436 -0.77 -18.68 20.25
C ASP A 436 -1.41 -18.96 18.88
N THR A 437 -1.58 -20.23 18.50
CA THR A 437 -2.26 -20.63 17.25
C THR A 437 -3.77 -20.33 17.31
N CYS A 438 -4.44 -20.68 18.41
CA CYS A 438 -5.84 -20.29 18.63
C CYS A 438 -5.99 -18.78 18.85
N PHE A 439 -5.04 -18.13 19.55
CA PHE A 439 -5.02 -16.68 19.73
C PHE A 439 -4.92 -15.92 18.41
N ALA A 440 -3.99 -16.28 17.52
CA ALA A 440 -3.82 -15.60 16.23
C ALA A 440 -5.06 -15.75 15.33
N ALA A 441 -5.68 -16.94 15.31
CA ALA A 441 -6.94 -17.15 14.61
C ALA A 441 -8.09 -16.31 15.19
N ALA A 442 -8.16 -16.17 16.53
CA ALA A 442 -9.15 -15.33 17.19
C ALA A 442 -8.92 -13.82 16.93
N ASP A 443 -7.67 -13.33 17.01
CA ASP A 443 -7.27 -11.94 16.72
C ASP A 443 -7.72 -11.47 15.33
N ARG A 444 -7.50 -12.32 14.32
CA ARG A 444 -7.81 -12.02 12.93
C ARG A 444 -9.22 -12.44 12.49
N GLY A 445 -10.02 -13.01 13.40
CA GLY A 445 -11.42 -13.39 13.13
C GLY A 445 -11.58 -14.63 12.24
N GLN A 446 -10.56 -15.49 12.18
CA GLN A 446 -10.47 -16.66 11.30
C GLN A 446 -11.30 -17.84 11.86
N PHE A 447 -12.62 -17.66 11.89
CA PHE A 447 -13.55 -18.53 12.62
C PHE A 447 -13.43 -20.02 12.29
N GLU A 448 -13.43 -20.40 11.01
CA GLU A 448 -13.35 -21.82 10.60
C GLU A 448 -12.00 -22.45 10.97
N ILE A 449 -10.91 -21.65 10.96
CA ILE A 449 -9.57 -22.10 11.34
C ILE A 449 -9.48 -22.33 12.84
N LEU A 450 -9.93 -21.36 13.65
CA LEU A 450 -9.96 -21.47 15.10
C LEU A 450 -10.76 -22.70 15.54
N LYS A 451 -11.95 -22.87 14.96
CA LYS A 451 -12.82 -24.01 15.24
C LYS A 451 -12.14 -25.33 14.91
N TRP A 452 -11.58 -25.46 13.70
CA TRP A 452 -10.90 -26.68 13.30
C TRP A 452 -9.65 -26.96 14.15
N ALA A 453 -8.84 -25.95 14.48
CA ALA A 453 -7.65 -26.11 15.32
C ALA A 453 -8.03 -26.66 16.70
N HIS A 454 -9.05 -26.09 17.34
CA HIS A 454 -9.55 -26.59 18.62
C HIS A 454 -10.14 -28.01 18.52
N GLU A 455 -10.94 -28.30 17.49
CA GLU A 455 -11.52 -29.64 17.25
C GLU A 455 -10.44 -30.72 17.04
N ASN A 456 -9.21 -30.34 16.67
CA ASN A 456 -8.05 -31.23 16.53
C ASN A 456 -7.08 -31.17 17.73
N GLY A 457 -7.43 -30.45 18.79
CA GLY A 457 -6.68 -30.44 20.06
C GLY A 457 -5.62 -29.35 20.19
N CYS A 458 -5.69 -28.27 19.41
CA CYS A 458 -4.94 -27.04 19.70
C CYS A 458 -5.45 -26.42 21.01
N PRO A 459 -4.58 -26.08 21.98
CA PRO A 459 -5.00 -25.46 23.22
C PRO A 459 -5.35 -23.98 23.04
N TRP A 460 -6.00 -23.40 24.04
CA TRP A 460 -6.23 -21.95 24.17
C TRP A 460 -6.11 -21.52 25.64
N ASP A 461 -5.90 -20.23 25.86
CA ASP A 461 -5.97 -19.56 27.17
C ASP A 461 -6.99 -18.41 27.14
N SER A 462 -7.07 -17.57 28.19
CA SER A 462 -8.03 -16.45 28.26
C SER A 462 -7.82 -15.36 27.21
N ARG A 463 -6.66 -15.27 26.56
CA ARG A 463 -6.38 -14.25 25.55
C ARG A 463 -7.28 -14.38 24.32
N VAL A 464 -7.80 -15.58 24.02
CA VAL A 464 -8.64 -15.80 22.83
C VAL A 464 -9.99 -15.08 22.91
N CYS A 465 -10.62 -15.08 24.09
CA CYS A 465 -11.87 -14.34 24.33
C CYS A 465 -11.60 -12.84 24.39
N LEU A 466 -10.54 -12.44 25.09
CA LEU A 466 -10.12 -11.04 25.22
C LEU A 466 -9.92 -10.38 23.85
N GLU A 467 -9.18 -11.02 22.94
CA GLU A 467 -8.84 -10.42 21.65
C GLU A 467 -10.00 -10.49 20.64
N ALA A 468 -10.79 -11.58 20.65
CA ALA A 468 -12.04 -11.63 19.88
C ALA A 468 -13.01 -10.52 20.31
N ALA A 469 -13.09 -10.21 21.62
CA ALA A 469 -13.86 -9.10 22.14
C ALA A 469 -13.25 -7.74 21.76
N ARG A 470 -11.92 -7.57 21.84
CA ARG A 470 -11.20 -6.34 21.46
C ARG A 470 -11.34 -6.00 19.98
N LYS A 471 -11.37 -7.00 19.10
CA LYS A 471 -11.38 -6.83 17.63
C LYS A 471 -12.77 -6.87 17.01
N GLY A 472 -13.81 -7.19 17.79
CA GLY A 472 -15.20 -7.14 17.35
C GLY A 472 -15.72 -8.42 16.68
N HIS A 473 -15.03 -9.55 16.86
CA HIS A 473 -15.34 -10.82 16.21
C HIS A 473 -16.47 -11.58 16.93
N PHE A 474 -17.70 -11.07 16.79
CA PHE A 474 -18.88 -11.56 17.52
C PHE A 474 -19.11 -13.08 17.41
N GLU A 475 -19.11 -13.64 16.21
CA GLU A 475 -19.36 -15.08 16.01
C GLU A 475 -18.24 -15.96 16.59
N VAL A 476 -16.99 -15.47 16.53
CA VAL A 476 -15.82 -16.13 17.14
C VAL A 476 -15.98 -16.19 18.66
N LEU A 477 -16.24 -15.05 19.31
CA LEU A 477 -16.41 -14.97 20.75
C LEU A 477 -17.60 -15.78 21.27
N LYS A 478 -18.72 -15.76 20.53
CA LYS A 478 -19.90 -16.55 20.85
C LYS A 478 -19.59 -18.05 20.81
N TRP A 479 -18.92 -18.53 19.77
CA TRP A 479 -18.54 -19.94 19.66
C TRP A 479 -17.48 -20.35 20.70
N LEU A 480 -16.52 -19.47 21.00
CA LEU A 480 -15.54 -19.67 22.08
C LEU A 480 -16.25 -19.92 23.43
N HIS A 481 -17.26 -19.11 23.75
CA HIS A 481 -18.10 -19.32 24.93
C HIS A 481 -18.85 -20.65 24.91
N GLU A 482 -19.51 -20.97 23.79
CA GLU A 482 -20.26 -22.23 23.63
C GLU A 482 -19.38 -23.49 23.81
N ASN A 483 -18.06 -23.36 23.64
CA ASN A 483 -17.07 -24.43 23.83
C ASN A 483 -16.23 -24.29 25.12
N GLY A 484 -16.61 -23.38 26.02
CA GLY A 484 -16.02 -23.26 27.36
C GLY A 484 -14.65 -22.56 27.40
N ALA A 485 -14.32 -21.72 26.42
CA ALA A 485 -13.17 -20.83 26.54
C ALA A 485 -13.36 -19.85 27.70
N PRO A 486 -12.32 -19.60 28.53
CA PRO A 486 -12.43 -18.71 29.69
C PRO A 486 -12.52 -17.24 29.27
N TRP A 487 -13.21 -16.44 30.07
CA TRP A 487 -13.27 -14.98 30.00
C TRP A 487 -13.24 -14.37 31.40
N ASP A 488 -13.02 -13.06 31.46
CA ASP A 488 -12.74 -12.27 32.65
C ASP A 488 -13.20 -10.81 32.48
N GLU A 489 -12.98 -9.98 33.50
CA GLU A 489 -13.30 -8.56 33.52
C GLU A 489 -12.58 -7.75 32.41
N GLU A 490 -11.39 -8.20 32.00
CA GLU A 490 -10.65 -7.59 30.88
C GLU A 490 -11.40 -7.79 29.55
N THR A 491 -12.09 -8.92 29.37
CA THR A 491 -12.87 -9.24 28.17
C THR A 491 -14.03 -8.26 27.98
N CYS A 492 -14.77 -7.92 29.05
CA CYS A 492 -15.78 -6.86 29.05
C CYS A 492 -15.15 -5.48 28.79
N THR A 493 -14.03 -5.20 29.44
CA THR A 493 -13.29 -3.93 29.29
C THR A 493 -12.80 -3.71 27.86
N ALA A 494 -12.32 -4.75 27.19
CA ALA A 494 -11.88 -4.69 25.79
C ALA A 494 -13.05 -4.43 24.83
N ALA A 495 -14.20 -5.08 25.04
CA ALA A 495 -15.42 -4.80 24.28
C ALA A 495 -15.90 -3.35 24.50
N CYS A 496 -15.82 -2.86 25.74
CA CYS A 496 -16.17 -1.50 26.11
C CYS A 496 -15.27 -0.45 25.44
N GLY A 497 -13.95 -0.59 25.58
CA GLY A 497 -12.96 0.35 25.03
C GLY A 497 -12.90 0.39 23.49
N ASN A 498 -13.41 -0.62 22.80
CA ASN A 498 -13.47 -0.65 21.32
C ASN A 498 -14.89 -0.45 20.76
N GLY A 499 -15.88 -0.23 21.63
CA GLY A 499 -17.25 0.12 21.20
C GLY A 499 -18.06 -1.04 20.64
N HIS A 500 -17.67 -2.30 20.91
CA HIS A 500 -18.32 -3.50 20.37
C HIS A 500 -19.60 -3.86 21.15
N PHE A 501 -20.67 -3.11 20.91
CA PHE A 501 -21.85 -3.11 21.78
C PHE A 501 -22.65 -4.42 21.80
N GLU A 502 -22.77 -5.12 20.67
CA GLU A 502 -23.43 -6.43 20.66
C GLU A 502 -22.59 -7.51 21.34
N ILE A 503 -21.25 -7.38 21.35
CA ILE A 503 -20.37 -8.24 22.15
C ILE A 503 -20.56 -7.97 23.64
N LEU A 504 -20.61 -6.71 24.08
CA LEU A 504 -20.83 -6.38 25.49
C LEU A 504 -22.16 -6.96 26.01
N LYS A 505 -23.22 -6.93 25.20
CA LYS A 505 -24.50 -7.59 25.54
C LYS A 505 -24.34 -9.10 25.66
N LEU A 506 -23.70 -9.75 24.69
CA LEU A 506 -23.44 -11.19 24.72
C LEU A 506 -22.66 -11.60 25.99
N LEU A 507 -21.61 -10.86 26.34
CA LEU A 507 -20.81 -11.09 27.54
C LEU A 507 -21.67 -10.98 28.81
N HIS A 508 -22.46 -9.91 28.94
CA HIS A 508 -23.36 -9.71 30.08
C HIS A 508 -24.45 -10.78 30.18
N GLU A 509 -25.14 -11.09 29.08
CA GLU A 509 -26.23 -12.07 29.02
C GLU A 509 -25.79 -13.49 29.43
N ASN A 510 -24.50 -13.80 29.24
CA ASN A 510 -23.89 -15.07 29.62
C ASN A 510 -23.06 -15.00 30.92
N GLY A 511 -23.11 -13.88 31.65
CA GLY A 511 -22.51 -13.75 32.98
C GLY A 511 -20.98 -13.62 33.00
N CYS A 512 -20.38 -13.07 31.95
CA CYS A 512 -19.00 -12.56 32.03
C CYS A 512 -18.92 -11.49 33.13
N PRO A 513 -17.92 -11.54 34.03
CA PRO A 513 -17.76 -10.50 35.03
C PRO A 513 -17.33 -9.18 34.39
N TRP A 514 -17.56 -8.09 35.10
CA TRP A 514 -17.12 -6.74 34.74
C TRP A 514 -16.83 -5.91 35.98
N ASP A 515 -16.01 -4.88 35.81
CA ASP A 515 -15.60 -3.96 36.86
C ASP A 515 -15.63 -2.51 36.37
N ALA A 516 -15.04 -1.59 37.14
CA ALA A 516 -15.06 -0.17 36.82
C ALA A 516 -14.28 0.16 35.53
N PHE A 517 -13.32 -0.67 35.11
CA PHE A 517 -12.58 -0.46 33.86
C PHE A 517 -13.47 -0.63 32.63
N SER A 518 -14.55 -1.41 32.73
CA SER A 518 -15.54 -1.50 31.66
C SER A 518 -16.31 -0.19 31.45
N CYS A 519 -16.62 0.55 32.52
CA CYS A 519 -17.20 1.89 32.41
C CYS A 519 -16.14 2.93 31.98
N SER A 520 -14.98 2.96 32.63
CA SER A 520 -13.96 3.98 32.36
C SER A 520 -13.32 3.83 30.97
N GLY A 521 -13.19 2.61 30.44
CA GLY A 521 -12.76 2.33 29.07
C GLY A 521 -13.79 2.78 28.02
N ALA A 522 -15.09 2.55 28.27
CA ALA A 522 -16.15 3.09 27.43
C ALA A 522 -16.19 4.62 27.44
N ALA A 523 -15.85 5.25 28.58
CA ALA A 523 -15.73 6.70 28.68
C ALA A 523 -14.52 7.25 27.89
N TYR A 524 -13.35 6.63 28.05
CA TYR A 524 -12.09 7.02 27.39
C TYR A 524 -12.19 7.07 25.87
N CYS A 525 -12.88 6.11 25.27
CA CYS A 525 -13.09 6.04 23.82
C CYS A 525 -14.39 6.73 23.34
N GLY A 526 -15.05 7.52 24.19
CA GLY A 526 -16.21 8.33 23.80
C GLY A 526 -17.52 7.54 23.58
N HIS A 527 -17.59 6.28 24.02
CA HIS A 527 -18.70 5.35 23.74
C HIS A 527 -19.91 5.56 24.68
N PHE A 528 -20.47 6.77 24.68
CA PHE A 528 -21.48 7.22 25.64
C PHE A 528 -22.75 6.34 25.74
N GLY A 529 -23.28 5.87 24.61
CA GLY A 529 -24.46 4.99 24.61
C GLY A 529 -24.20 3.63 25.25
N MET A 530 -22.96 3.16 25.18
CA MET A 530 -22.50 1.92 25.80
C MET A 530 -22.25 2.09 27.29
N LEU A 531 -21.56 3.17 27.70
CA LEU A 531 -21.40 3.54 29.11
C LEU A 531 -22.75 3.62 29.83
N LYS A 532 -23.73 4.30 29.21
CA LYS A 532 -25.12 4.38 29.70
C LYS A 532 -25.72 3.00 29.94
N TRP A 533 -25.58 2.10 28.97
CA TRP A 533 -26.14 0.76 29.06
C TRP A 533 -25.41 -0.11 30.09
N ALA A 534 -24.07 -0.07 30.14
CA ALA A 534 -23.27 -0.84 31.09
C ALA A 534 -23.66 -0.49 32.54
N HIS A 535 -23.66 0.80 32.88
CA HIS A 535 -24.07 1.27 34.20
C HIS A 535 -25.52 0.88 34.53
N GLN A 536 -26.45 1.05 33.59
CA GLN A 536 -27.87 0.70 33.79
C GLN A 536 -28.12 -0.80 34.02
N ASN A 537 -27.20 -1.68 33.59
CA ASN A 537 -27.27 -3.12 33.83
C ASN A 537 -26.40 -3.57 35.03
N GLY A 538 -25.86 -2.62 35.80
CA GLY A 538 -25.14 -2.89 37.06
C GLY A 538 -23.63 -3.05 36.92
N CYS A 539 -23.02 -2.57 35.82
CA CYS A 539 -21.57 -2.38 35.77
C CYS A 539 -21.17 -1.28 36.78
N PRO A 540 -20.21 -1.54 37.68
CA PRO A 540 -19.72 -0.51 38.59
C PRO A 540 -18.93 0.56 37.83
N TRP A 541 -18.66 1.67 38.50
CA TRP A 541 -17.81 2.76 38.03
C TRP A 541 -17.11 3.45 39.19
N ASP A 542 -16.10 4.24 38.86
CA ASP A 542 -15.21 4.97 39.75
C ASP A 542 -14.82 6.33 39.13
N GLU A 543 -13.95 7.06 39.82
CA GLU A 543 -13.49 8.40 39.46
C GLU A 543 -12.86 8.42 38.05
N HIS A 544 -12.19 7.33 37.63
CA HIS A 544 -11.62 7.20 36.29
C HIS A 544 -12.65 7.34 35.16
N THR A 545 -13.93 7.01 35.41
CA THR A 545 -15.00 7.22 34.42
C THR A 545 -15.26 8.70 34.16
N CYS A 546 -15.25 9.53 35.21
CA CYS A 546 -15.31 10.99 35.09
C CYS A 546 -14.01 11.56 34.50
N ASN A 547 -12.84 11.07 34.94
CA ASN A 547 -11.53 11.58 34.50
C ASN A 547 -11.35 11.36 32.99
N ASN A 548 -11.73 10.19 32.49
CA ASN A 548 -11.70 9.86 31.07
C ASN A 548 -12.72 10.68 30.24
N ALA A 549 -13.95 10.87 30.75
CA ALA A 549 -14.94 11.72 30.08
C ALA A 549 -14.49 13.21 30.02
N ALA A 550 -13.77 13.67 31.05
CA ALA A 550 -13.15 14.98 31.10
C ALA A 550 -11.97 15.10 30.12
N SER A 551 -11.17 14.04 29.98
CA SER A 551 -10.04 13.91 29.04
C SER A 551 -10.45 13.89 27.56
N ASP A 552 -11.59 13.30 27.19
CA ASP A 552 -12.16 13.38 25.82
C ASP A 552 -12.84 14.76 25.55
N GLY A 553 -13.01 15.58 26.60
CA GLY A 553 -13.75 16.83 26.54
C GLY A 553 -15.26 16.62 26.33
N ASN A 554 -15.76 15.42 26.64
CA ASN A 554 -17.13 15.00 26.38
C ASN A 554 -18.06 15.46 27.51
N LEU A 555 -18.34 16.76 27.51
CA LEU A 555 -19.11 17.40 28.57
C LEU A 555 -20.50 16.78 28.78
N GLU A 556 -21.16 16.29 27.72
CA GLU A 556 -22.47 15.60 27.85
C GLU A 556 -22.34 14.26 28.57
N MET A 557 -21.27 13.50 28.30
CA MET A 557 -20.97 12.25 28.99
C MET A 557 -20.64 12.50 30.47
N LEU A 558 -19.76 13.46 30.73
CA LEU A 558 -19.33 13.84 32.08
C LEU A 558 -20.49 14.36 32.94
N GLN A 559 -21.34 15.23 32.37
CA GLN A 559 -22.57 15.70 33.01
C GLN A 559 -23.46 14.52 33.41
N TRP A 560 -23.74 13.62 32.47
CA TRP A 560 -24.60 12.47 32.73
C TRP A 560 -23.99 11.51 33.77
N ALA A 561 -22.68 11.23 33.71
CA ALA A 561 -22.01 10.37 34.69
C ALA A 561 -22.12 10.95 36.11
N HIS A 562 -21.80 12.24 36.27
CA HIS A 562 -21.92 12.94 37.54
C HIS A 562 -23.38 12.98 38.06
N GLU A 563 -24.34 13.34 37.20
CA GLU A 563 -25.78 13.38 37.55
C GLU A 563 -26.35 12.03 37.99
N ASN A 564 -25.72 10.91 37.58
CA ASN A 564 -26.11 9.56 37.97
C ASN A 564 -25.26 9.00 39.14
N GLY A 565 -24.37 9.81 39.71
CA GLY A 565 -23.61 9.46 40.92
C GLY A 565 -22.26 8.78 40.65
N CYS A 566 -21.67 8.96 39.47
CA CYS A 566 -20.25 8.67 39.26
C CYS A 566 -19.41 9.65 40.10
N PRO A 567 -18.45 9.17 40.91
CA PRO A 567 -17.58 10.06 41.68
C PRO A 567 -16.58 10.80 40.76
N TRP A 568 -15.92 11.80 41.33
CA TRP A 568 -14.89 12.61 40.69
C TRP A 568 -13.88 13.10 41.74
N ASP A 569 -12.72 13.57 41.29
CA ASP A 569 -11.58 13.94 42.12
C ASP A 569 -10.75 15.07 41.47
N GLU A 570 -9.61 15.40 42.07
CA GLU A 570 -8.68 16.40 41.55
C GLU A 570 -8.19 16.04 40.14
N ASP A 571 -8.02 14.75 39.86
CA ASP A 571 -7.60 14.20 38.56
C ASP A 571 -8.64 14.49 37.45
N THR A 572 -9.92 14.67 37.78
CA THR A 572 -10.94 15.09 36.80
C THR A 572 -10.67 16.50 36.26
N CYS A 573 -10.27 17.43 37.12
CA CYS A 573 -9.87 18.78 36.70
C CYS A 573 -8.51 18.77 35.99
N TRP A 574 -7.57 17.97 36.48
CA TRP A 574 -6.27 17.72 35.85
C TRP A 574 -6.43 17.28 34.39
N ALA A 575 -7.28 16.28 34.12
CA ALA A 575 -7.51 15.72 32.79
C ALA A 575 -8.12 16.75 31.82
N ALA A 576 -9.15 17.48 32.25
CA ALA A 576 -9.75 18.54 31.43
C ALA A 576 -8.75 19.69 31.13
N ALA A 577 -7.86 19.99 32.07
CA ALA A 577 -6.84 21.02 31.91
C ALA A 577 -5.69 20.56 30.98
N GLY A 578 -5.24 19.31 31.15
CA GLY A 578 -4.14 18.67 30.41
C GLY A 578 -4.42 18.39 28.94
N GLU A 579 -5.68 18.17 28.55
CA GLU A 579 -6.12 18.03 27.15
C GLU A 579 -6.73 19.31 26.57
N GLY A 580 -6.73 20.42 27.33
CA GLY A 580 -7.11 21.74 26.83
C GLY A 580 -8.62 22.01 26.74
N HIS A 581 -9.43 21.25 27.48
CA HIS A 581 -10.88 21.32 27.48
C HIS A 581 -11.43 22.39 28.43
N LEU A 582 -11.14 23.66 28.12
CA LEU A 582 -11.49 24.82 28.94
C LEU A 582 -12.96 24.88 29.38
N GLU A 583 -13.93 24.58 28.51
CA GLU A 583 -15.35 24.62 28.89
C GLU A 583 -15.75 23.46 29.82
N THR A 584 -15.09 22.31 29.69
CA THR A 584 -15.23 21.17 30.62
C THR A 584 -14.63 21.53 31.98
N LEU A 585 -13.44 22.12 32.01
CA LEU A 585 -12.77 22.58 33.22
C LEU A 585 -13.59 23.65 33.97
N LYS A 586 -14.15 24.63 33.24
CA LYS A 586 -15.09 25.61 33.82
C LYS A 586 -16.29 24.92 34.48
N TRP A 587 -16.95 24.02 33.76
CA TRP A 587 -18.15 23.34 34.26
C TRP A 587 -17.84 22.47 35.49
N LEU A 588 -16.73 21.72 35.49
CA LEU A 588 -16.27 20.94 36.65
C LEU A 588 -16.14 21.82 37.91
N ARG A 589 -15.53 22.99 37.76
CA ARG A 589 -15.31 23.94 38.85
C ARG A 589 -16.58 24.67 39.29
N GLU A 590 -17.49 24.98 38.36
CA GLU A 590 -18.82 25.54 38.69
C GLU A 590 -19.68 24.56 39.48
N ASN A 591 -19.46 23.25 39.33
CA ASN A 591 -20.19 22.19 40.04
C ASN A 591 -19.42 21.61 41.24
N GLY A 592 -18.24 22.16 41.58
CA GLY A 592 -17.52 21.84 42.81
C GLY A 592 -16.63 20.60 42.77
N CYS A 593 -16.28 20.09 41.59
CA CYS A 593 -15.19 19.12 41.43
C CYS A 593 -13.89 19.72 42.00
N PRO A 594 -13.12 19.01 42.85
CA PRO A 594 -11.90 19.55 43.44
C PRO A 594 -10.76 19.76 42.41
N TRP A 595 -9.71 20.46 42.81
CA TRP A 595 -8.49 20.70 42.01
C TRP A 595 -7.30 20.99 42.92
N ASP A 596 -6.10 20.91 42.39
CA ASP A 596 -4.85 21.23 43.08
C ASP A 596 -3.79 21.82 42.11
N GLY A 597 -2.54 21.90 42.55
CA GLY A 597 -1.44 22.45 41.73
C GLY A 597 -1.16 21.65 40.46
N ASP A 598 -1.46 20.34 40.43
CA ASP A 598 -1.20 19.51 39.27
C ASP A 598 -2.14 19.85 38.11
N THR A 599 -3.31 20.45 38.38
CA THR A 599 -4.18 21.04 37.34
C THR A 599 -3.49 22.19 36.58
N LEU A 600 -2.64 23.01 37.24
CA LEU A 600 -1.83 24.01 36.56
C LEU A 600 -0.66 23.38 35.80
N THR A 601 0.00 22.38 36.40
CA THR A 601 1.08 21.61 35.76
C THR A 601 0.61 20.96 34.46
N ALA A 602 -0.53 20.28 34.47
CA ALA A 602 -1.13 19.64 33.30
C ALA A 602 -1.42 20.62 32.16
N ALA A 603 -2.07 21.76 32.47
CA ALA A 603 -2.34 22.80 31.47
C ALA A 603 -1.05 23.42 30.89
N SER A 604 0.03 23.48 31.68
CA SER A 604 1.34 23.92 31.22
C SER A 604 2.00 22.90 30.30
N ASP A 605 2.03 21.62 30.69
CA ASP A 605 2.70 20.54 29.95
C ASP A 605 2.00 20.20 28.63
N GLY A 606 0.65 20.24 28.59
CA GLY A 606 -0.13 20.18 27.35
C GLY A 606 -0.05 21.44 26.48
N GLY A 607 0.55 22.53 26.99
CA GLY A 607 0.65 23.81 26.28
C GLY A 607 -0.67 24.59 26.17
N HIS A 608 -1.65 24.28 27.02
CA HIS A 608 -3.01 24.82 26.98
C HIS A 608 -3.13 26.15 27.75
N LEU A 609 -2.51 27.18 27.18
CA LEU A 609 -2.41 28.53 27.76
C LEU A 609 -3.73 29.12 28.30
N GLU A 610 -4.86 28.88 27.62
CA GLU A 610 -6.16 29.42 28.07
C GLU A 610 -6.72 28.67 29.30
N CYS A 611 -6.48 27.35 29.42
CA CYS A 611 -6.78 26.59 30.64
C CYS A 611 -5.90 27.08 31.80
N LEU A 612 -4.58 27.22 31.56
CA LEU A 612 -3.61 27.67 32.55
C LEU A 612 -3.94 29.06 33.11
N LYS A 613 -4.24 30.03 32.22
CA LYS A 613 -4.68 31.37 32.63
C LYS A 613 -5.96 31.30 33.46
N TRP A 614 -6.98 30.61 32.96
CA TRP A 614 -8.30 30.58 33.58
C TRP A 614 -8.24 29.91 34.96
N ALA A 615 -7.56 28.77 35.09
CA ALA A 615 -7.40 28.09 36.38
C ALA A 615 -6.67 28.97 37.40
N ARG A 616 -5.58 29.63 37.00
CA ARG A 616 -4.84 30.56 37.88
C ARG A 616 -5.68 31.78 38.28
N GLU A 617 -6.41 32.39 37.34
CA GLU A 617 -7.30 33.53 37.60
C GLU A 617 -8.47 33.17 38.53
N ASN A 618 -8.88 31.90 38.58
CA ASN A 618 -9.97 31.40 39.42
C ASN A 618 -9.47 30.73 40.72
N GLY A 619 -8.19 30.86 41.07
CA GLY A 619 -7.65 30.44 42.37
C GLY A 619 -7.32 28.96 42.49
N CYS A 620 -6.92 28.31 41.41
CA CYS A 620 -6.23 27.03 41.48
C CYS A 620 -4.93 27.18 42.31
N PRO A 621 -4.60 26.26 43.23
CA PRO A 621 -3.35 26.30 43.99
C PRO A 621 -2.11 26.32 43.07
N GLU A 622 -1.01 26.91 43.54
CA GLU A 622 0.32 26.85 42.92
C GLU A 622 1.20 25.75 43.55
#